data_AF-A0A832AY47-F1
#
_entry.id   AF-A0A832AY47-F1
#
_cell.length_a   1.000
_cell.length_b   1.000
_cell.length_c   1.000
_cell.angle_alpha   90.00
_cell.angle_beta   90.00
_cell.angle_gamma   90.00
#
_symmetry.space_group_name_H-M   'P 1'
#
loop_
_entity.id
_entity.type
_entity.pdbx_description
1 polymer ?
#
loop_
_entity_poly.entity_id
_entity_poly.type
_entity_poly.pdbx_seq_one_letter_code
_entity_poly.pdbx_strand_id
1 'polypeptide(L)' 'MVEVIMSGEILKAISRAITALVSESRIHFLAKGIHSRAVDPS' A
#
# COMPACT_ATOMS: atom_id res chain seq x y z
N MET A 1 -14.80 -6.36 7.56
CA MET A 1 -13.68 -7.10 8.18
C MET A 1 -12.69 -7.41 7.06
N VAL A 2 -11.40 -7.13 7.24
CA VAL A 2 -10.35 -7.44 6.26
C VAL A 2 -9.41 -8.45 6.91
N GLU A 3 -9.22 -9.59 6.27
CA GLU A 3 -8.29 -10.64 6.72
C GLU A 3 -7.33 -10.96 5.59
N VAL A 4 -6.05 -10.67 5.79
CA VAL A 4 -4.97 -10.94 4.85
C VAL A 4 -3.72 -11.34 5.61
N ILE A 5 -2.97 -12.31 5.06
CA ILE A 5 -1.68 -12.75 5.60
C ILE A 5 -0.66 -12.54 4.49
N MET A 6 0.42 -11.81 4.79
CA MET A 6 1.50 -11.54 3.83
C MET A 6 2.87 -11.60 4.51
N SER A 7 3.92 -11.82 3.72
CA SER A 7 5.29 -11.81 4.24
C SER A 7 5.70 -10.40 4.67
N GLY A 8 6.61 -10.33 5.64
CA GLY A 8 7.17 -9.04 6.10
C GLY A 8 7.94 -8.31 5.00
N GLU A 9 8.52 -9.03 4.05
CA GLU A 9 9.22 -8.45 2.89
C GLU A 9 8.25 -7.69 1.98
N ILE A 10 7.10 -8.28 1.66
CA ILE A 10 6.07 -7.65 0.84
C ILE A 10 5.54 -6.38 1.52
N LEU A 11 5.25 -6.45 2.82
CA LEU A 11 4.74 -5.31 3.56
C LEU A 11 5.77 -4.16 3.61
N LYS A 12 7.06 -4.46 3.82
CA LYS A 12 8.14 -3.48 3.83
C LYS A 12 8.36 -2.83 2.47
N ALA A 13 8.20 -3.59 1.38
CA ALA A 13 8.32 -3.06 0.02
C ALA A 13 7.19 -2.08 -0.30
N ILE A 14 5.94 -2.45 0.00
CA ILE A 14 4.76 -1.61 -0.26
C ILE A 14 4.85 -0.32 0.57
N SER A 15 5.15 -0.41 1.87
CA SER A 15 5.23 0.77 2.73
C SER A 15 6.31 1.73 2.27
N ARG A 16 7.53 1.24 1.98
CA ARG A 16 8.63 2.06 1.47
C ARG A 16 8.27 2.77 0.16
N ALA A 17 7.62 2.08 -0.77
CA ALA A 17 7.24 2.65 -2.07
C ALA A 17 6.21 3.79 -1.91
N ILE A 18 5.24 3.64 -1.01
CA ILE A 18 4.22 4.67 -0.75
C ILE A 18 4.82 5.87 -0.02
N THR A 19 5.57 5.62 1.07
CA THR A 19 6.14 6.69 1.92
C THR A 19 7.21 7.52 1.21
N ALA A 20 7.74 7.03 0.09
CA ALA A 20 8.67 7.80 -0.74
C ALA A 20 8.01 9.01 -1.40
N LEU A 21 6.67 9.00 -1.58
CA LEU A 21 5.93 10.05 -2.30
C LEU A 21 4.93 10.78 -1.41
N VAL A 22 4.29 10.07 -0.46
CA VAL A 22 3.20 10.63 0.34
C VAL A 22 3.26 10.17 1.80
N SER A 23 2.78 11.02 2.70
CA SER A 23 2.60 10.70 4.12
C SER A 23 1.34 9.89 4.39
N GLU A 24 0.30 10.07 3.57
CA GLU A 24 -1.00 9.40 3.69
C GLU A 24 -1.43 8.83 2.34
N SER A 25 -2.00 7.62 2.33
CA SER A 25 -2.46 6.97 1.10
C SER A 25 -3.72 6.14 1.32
N ARG A 26 -4.54 6.02 0.27
CA ARG A 26 -5.70 5.12 0.25
C ARG A 26 -5.27 3.74 -0.25
N ILE A 27 -5.47 2.72 0.58
CA ILE A 27 -5.24 1.31 0.21
C ILE A 27 -6.58 0.64 -0.08
N HIS A 28 -6.74 0.18 -1.32
CA HIS A 28 -7.94 -0.52 -1.79
C HIS A 28 -7.75 -2.03 -1.68
N PHE A 29 -8.59 -2.67 -0.86
CA PHE A 29 -8.71 -4.13 -0.80
C PHE A 29 -9.81 -4.56 -1.78
N LEU A 30 -9.43 -4.91 -3.01
CA LEU A 30 -10.34 -5.36 -4.05
C LEU A 30 -10.42 -6.90 -4.08
N ALA A 31 -11.44 -7.44 -4.74
CA ALA A 31 -11.56 -8.90 -4.93
C ALA A 31 -10.34 -9.53 -5.63
N LYS A 32 -9.66 -8.76 -6.49
CA LYS A 32 -8.43 -9.19 -7.19
C LYS A 32 -7.14 -9.00 -6.40
N GLY A 33 -7.20 -8.41 -5.21
CA GLY A 33 -6.04 -8.12 -4.37
C GLY A 33 -5.91 -6.65 -3.95
N ILE A 34 -4.74 -6.30 -3.43
CA ILE A 34 -4.42 -4.98 -2.89
C ILE A 34 -3.99 -4.04 -4.01
N HIS A 35 -4.55 -2.83 -4.04
CA HIS A 35 -4.16 -1.77 -4.95
C HIS A 35 -4.08 -0.43 -4.22
N SER A 36 -3.05 0.36 -4.51
CA SER A 36 -2.87 1.72 -3.98
C SER A 36 -2.22 2.58 -5.03
N ARG A 37 -2.57 3.87 -5.07
CA ARG A 37 -1.91 4.87 -5.90
C ARG A 37 -1.91 6.21 -5.18
N ALA A 38 -0.83 6.96 -5.35
CA ALA A 38 -0.66 8.30 -4.84
C ALA A 38 0.17 9.12 -5.82
N VAL A 39 0.10 10.44 -5.70
CA VAL A 39 0.89 11.40 -6.48
C VAL A 39 1.63 12.26 -5.49
N ASP A 40 2.91 12.52 -5.77
CA ASP A 40 3.75 13.38 -4.95
C ASP A 40 3.17 14.81 -4.90
N PRO A 41 3.27 15.55 -3.78
CA PRO A 41 2.88 16.95 -3.72
C PRO A 41 3.68 17.91 -4.61
N SER A 42 4.90 17.53 -5.00
CA SER A 42 5.83 18.34 -5.81
C SER A 42 5.54 18.36 -7.31
#